data_AF-A0A1A2E870-F1
#
_entry.id   AF-A0A1A2E870-F1
#
_cell.length_a   1.000
_cell.length_b   1.000
_cell.length_c   1.000
_cell.angle_alpha   90.00
_cell.angle_beta   90.00
_cell.angle_gamma   90.00
#
_symmetry.space_group_name_H-M   'P 1'
#
loop_
_entity.id
_entity.type
_entity.pdbx_description
1 polymer ?
#
loop_
_entity_poly.entity_id
_entity_poly.type
_entity_poly.pdbx_seq_one_letter_code
_entity_poly.pdbx_strand_id
1 'polypeptide(L)'
;MPNRYPLIRSHLDRAESADSAAQVLQHLRSVLIEVGQLLDEQLASAVVDDELSLAAAGKNAGLTENAVGPRLAGTPRLAPYASAAGRVTAEDVKRARRDKYAGRSLPPAAPAEPMRFKPRRKSNPS
;
A
#
# COMPACT_ATOMS: atom_id res chain seq x y z
N MET A 1 -4.24 -7.49 -11.56
CA MET A 1 -3.88 -6.06 -11.63
C MET A 1 -3.08 -5.83 -12.91
N PRO A 2 -3.21 -4.67 -13.56
CA PRO A 2 -2.41 -4.36 -14.74
C PRO A 2 -0.92 -4.45 -14.39
N ASN A 3 -0.12 -4.99 -15.31
CA ASN A 3 1.32 -5.04 -15.16
C ASN A 3 1.87 -3.60 -15.08
N ARG A 4 2.46 -3.21 -13.94
CA ARG A 4 2.96 -1.86 -13.70
C ARG A 4 4.31 -1.58 -14.36
N TYR A 5 5.09 -2.61 -14.68
CA TYR A 5 6.42 -2.44 -15.28
C TYR A 5 6.37 -1.67 -16.62
N PRO A 6 5.43 -1.95 -17.56
CA PRO A 6 5.23 -1.13 -18.75
C PRO A 6 4.93 0.35 -18.46
N LEU A 7 4.12 0.65 -17.44
CA LEU A 7 3.79 2.03 -17.06
C LEU A 7 5.03 2.77 -16.52
N ILE A 8 5.79 2.09 -15.65
CA ILE A 8 7.05 2.64 -15.10
C ILE A 8 8.02 2.96 -16.24
N ARG A 9 8.24 2.02 -17.16
CA ARG A 9 9.11 2.24 -18.33
C ARG A 9 8.60 3.40 -19.19
N SER A 10 7.31 3.43 -19.50
CA SER A 10 6.73 4.53 -20.29
C SER A 10 6.89 5.90 -19.62
N HIS A 11 6.77 5.99 -18.29
CA HIS A 11 7.02 7.24 -17.57
C HIS A 11 8.50 7.63 -17.58
N LEU A 12 9.42 6.68 -17.50
CA LEU A 12 10.85 6.93 -17.66
C LEU A 12 11.19 7.43 -19.07
N ASP A 13 10.69 6.74 -20.11
CA ASP A 13 10.90 7.13 -21.51
C ASP A 13 10.41 8.56 -21.76
N ARG A 14 9.21 8.91 -21.24
CA ARG A 14 8.66 10.27 -21.36
C ARG A 14 9.43 11.30 -20.55
N ALA A 15 10.01 10.93 -19.41
CA ALA A 15 10.85 11.83 -18.63
C ALA A 15 12.16 12.12 -19.37
N GLU A 16 12.77 11.13 -20.02
CA GLU A 16 14.00 11.28 -20.81
C GLU A 16 13.78 12.14 -22.06
N SER A 17 12.63 12.01 -22.71
CA SER A 17 12.29 12.75 -23.94
C SER A 17 11.55 14.07 -23.71
N ALA A 18 11.42 14.55 -22.46
CA ALA A 18 10.61 15.72 -22.15
C ALA A 18 11.30 17.04 -22.52
N ASP A 19 10.52 18.01 -23.03
CA ASP A 19 11.05 19.30 -23.50
C ASP A 19 11.36 20.30 -22.37
N SER A 20 10.97 19.99 -21.12
CA SER A 20 11.16 20.89 -19.98
C SER A 20 11.32 20.17 -18.66
N ALA A 21 12.06 20.77 -17.73
CA ALA A 21 12.23 20.25 -16.38
C ALA A 21 10.90 20.03 -15.63
N ALA A 22 9.88 20.85 -15.90
CA ALA A 22 8.55 20.68 -15.29
C ALA A 22 7.88 19.37 -15.74
N GLN A 23 7.97 19.01 -17.02
CA GLN A 23 7.45 17.75 -17.54
C GLN A 23 8.25 16.55 -17.02
N VAL A 24 9.59 16.66 -16.95
CA VAL A 24 10.47 15.66 -16.34
C VAL A 24 9.99 15.34 -14.91
N LEU A 25 9.81 16.37 -14.07
CA LEU A 25 9.36 16.20 -12.68
C LEU A 25 7.98 15.55 -12.57
N GLN A 26 7.05 15.87 -13.48
CA GLN A 26 5.73 15.23 -13.51
C GLN A 26 5.84 13.73 -13.82
N HIS A 27 6.64 13.36 -14.82
CA HIS A 27 6.83 11.97 -15.20
C HIS A 27 7.61 11.17 -14.14
N LEU A 28 8.66 11.73 -13.56
CA LEU A 28 9.39 11.10 -12.45
C LEU A 28 8.50 10.93 -11.20
N ARG A 29 7.59 11.88 -10.93
CA ARG A 29 6.60 11.71 -9.86
C ARG A 29 5.68 10.52 -10.13
N SER A 30 5.22 10.34 -11.37
CA SER A 30 4.44 9.16 -11.75
C SER A 30 5.23 7.86 -11.57
N VAL A 31 6.53 7.83 -11.92
CA VAL A 31 7.41 6.69 -11.63
C VAL A 31 7.41 6.36 -10.14
N LEU A 32 7.60 7.35 -9.27
CA LEU A 32 7.61 7.14 -7.82
C LEU A 32 6.29 6.55 -7.30
N ILE A 33 5.15 7.00 -7.84
CA ILE A 33 3.82 6.48 -7.47
C ILE A 33 3.70 5.01 -7.89
N GLU A 34 4.02 4.69 -9.15
CA GLU A 34 3.89 3.32 -9.67
C GLU A 34 4.84 2.34 -9.00
N VAL A 35 6.10 2.74 -8.79
CA VAL A 35 7.09 1.94 -8.05
C VAL A 35 6.66 1.76 -6.60
N GLY A 36 6.11 2.80 -5.96
CA GLY A 36 5.61 2.72 -4.59
C GLY A 36 4.51 1.66 -4.45
N GLN A 37 3.55 1.66 -5.37
CA GLN A 37 2.46 0.66 -5.37
C GLN A 37 2.96 -0.74 -5.71
N LEU A 38 3.89 -0.87 -6.67
CA LEU A 38 4.51 -2.15 -7.00
C LEU A 38 5.28 -2.71 -5.78
N LEU A 39 6.02 -1.87 -5.06
CA LEU A 39 6.74 -2.26 -3.84
C LEU A 39 5.78 -2.77 -2.77
N ASP A 40 4.63 -2.12 -2.58
CA ASP A 40 3.60 -2.55 -1.63
C ASP A 40 3.04 -3.93 -2.00
N GLU A 41 2.75 -4.15 -3.29
CA GLU A 41 2.29 -5.44 -3.82
C GLU A 41 3.33 -6.56 -3.63
N GLN A 42 4.61 -6.26 -3.87
CA GLN A 42 5.70 -7.22 -3.62
C GLN A 42 5.91 -7.48 -2.13
N LEU A 43 5.78 -6.47 -1.27
CA LEU A 43 5.80 -6.66 0.19
C LEU A 43 4.68 -7.60 0.64
N ALA A 44 3.45 -7.40 0.14
CA ALA A 44 2.33 -8.27 0.46
C ALA A 44 2.54 -9.71 -0.04
N SER A 45 3.15 -9.88 -1.20
CA SER A 45 3.48 -11.21 -1.73
C SER A 45 4.58 -11.86 -0.90
N ALA A 46 5.68 -11.17 -0.59
CA ALA A 46 6.77 -11.70 0.23
C ALA A 46 6.30 -12.19 1.61
N VAL A 47 5.40 -11.45 2.26
CA VAL A 47 4.93 -11.83 3.62
C VAL A 47 3.82 -12.88 3.61
N VAL A 48 3.08 -13.09 2.51
CA VAL A 48 1.98 -14.06 2.44
C VAL A 48 2.34 -15.32 1.64
N ASP A 49 3.14 -15.17 0.59
CA ASP A 49 3.57 -16.26 -0.29
C ASP A 49 4.89 -16.87 0.14
N ASP A 50 5.90 -16.03 0.29
CA ASP A 50 7.25 -16.47 0.63
C ASP A 50 7.46 -16.55 2.15
N GLU A 51 6.41 -16.21 2.91
CA GLU A 51 6.35 -16.27 4.36
C GLU A 51 7.40 -15.46 5.13
N LEU A 52 8.03 -14.46 4.50
CA LEU A 52 8.96 -13.55 5.17
C LEU A 52 8.29 -12.87 6.38
N SER A 53 9.08 -12.61 7.42
CA SER A 53 8.64 -11.78 8.54
C SER A 53 8.48 -10.33 8.10
N LEU A 54 7.65 -9.55 8.80
CA LEU A 54 7.48 -8.12 8.54
C LEU A 54 8.81 -7.35 8.61
N ALA A 55 9.65 -7.70 9.59
CA ALA A 55 10.98 -7.14 9.74
C ALA A 55 11.90 -7.47 8.55
N ALA A 56 11.93 -8.74 8.10
CA ALA A 56 12.78 -9.17 6.98
C ALA A 56 12.32 -8.55 5.65
N ALA A 57 11.01 -8.54 5.40
CA ALA A 57 10.43 -7.90 4.22
C ALA A 57 10.70 -6.38 4.21
N GLY A 58 10.54 -5.72 5.37
CA GLY A 58 10.89 -4.31 5.54
C GLY A 58 12.36 -4.04 5.24
N LYS A 59 13.27 -4.83 5.83
CA LYS A 59 14.71 -4.73 5.58
C LYS A 59 15.05 -4.86 4.10
N ASN A 60 14.48 -5.84 3.40
CA ASN A 60 14.71 -6.04 1.97
C ASN A 60 14.17 -4.87 1.11
N ALA A 61 13.10 -4.22 1.56
CA ALA A 61 12.50 -3.06 0.90
C ALA A 61 13.16 -1.71 1.30
N GLY A 62 14.20 -1.71 2.15
CA GLY A 62 14.81 -0.49 2.68
C GLY A 62 13.88 0.29 3.63
N LEU A 63 12.95 -0.40 4.29
CA LEU A 63 11.98 0.17 5.21
C LEU A 63 12.24 -0.29 6.64
N THR A 64 11.90 0.56 7.60
CA THR A 64 11.74 0.15 8.98
C THR A 64 10.50 -0.73 9.14
N GLU A 65 10.52 -1.68 10.08
CA GLU A 65 9.39 -2.59 10.30
C GLU A 65 8.07 -1.85 10.57
N ASN A 66 8.13 -0.75 11.33
CA ASN A 66 6.95 0.07 11.63
C ASN A 66 6.36 0.79 10.41
N ALA A 67 7.07 0.88 9.28
CA ALA A 67 6.57 1.43 8.03
C ALA A 67 5.85 0.37 7.17
N VAL A 68 6.06 -0.93 7.43
CA VAL A 68 5.51 -2.02 6.61
C VAL A 68 4.01 -2.16 6.82
N GLY A 69 3.54 -2.21 8.07
CA GLY A 69 2.12 -2.43 8.41
C GLY A 69 1.13 -1.49 7.71
N PRO A 70 1.33 -0.15 7.70
CA PRO A 70 0.48 0.78 6.96
C PRO A 70 0.50 0.56 5.44
N ARG A 71 1.66 0.21 4.87
CA ARG A 71 1.80 -0.03 3.42
C ARG A 71 1.05 -1.28 2.99
N LEU A 72 1.17 -2.37 3.76
CA LEU A 72 0.40 -3.60 3.53
C LEU A 72 -1.11 -3.36 3.58
N ALA A 73 -1.59 -2.46 4.46
CA ALA A 73 -3.00 -2.13 4.57
C ALA A 73 -3.57 -1.44 3.31
N GLY A 74 -2.72 -0.84 2.47
CA GLY A 74 -3.10 -0.27 1.18
C GLY A 74 -3.18 -1.29 0.04
N THR A 75 -2.75 -2.54 0.26
CA THR A 75 -2.71 -3.55 -0.80
C THR A 75 -4.02 -4.32 -0.90
N PRO A 76 -4.51 -4.66 -2.10
CA PRO A 76 -5.73 -5.47 -2.24
C PRO A 76 -5.67 -6.81 -1.49
N ARG A 77 -4.46 -7.35 -1.33
CA ARG A 77 -4.21 -8.65 -0.70
C ARG A 77 -4.40 -8.63 0.82
N LEU A 78 -3.99 -7.54 1.48
CA LEU A 78 -3.98 -7.45 2.95
C LEU A 78 -4.88 -6.34 3.50
N ALA A 79 -5.43 -5.45 2.67
CA ALA A 79 -6.43 -4.46 3.07
C ALA A 79 -7.63 -5.08 3.82
N PRO A 80 -8.19 -6.23 3.39
CA PRO A 80 -9.27 -6.88 4.15
C PRO A 80 -8.87 -7.40 5.54
N TYR A 81 -7.57 -7.48 5.81
CA TYR A 81 -7.01 -7.91 7.09
C TYR A 81 -6.54 -6.75 7.96
N ALA A 82 -6.54 -5.53 7.45
CA ALA A 82 -6.07 -4.37 8.19
C ALA A 82 -6.96 -4.09 9.41
N SER A 83 -6.33 -3.70 10.51
CA SER A 83 -7.02 -3.20 11.69
C SER A 83 -7.69 -1.84 11.43
N ALA A 84 -8.61 -1.44 12.30
CA ALA A 84 -9.22 -0.10 12.27
C ALA A 84 -8.20 1.06 12.35
N ALA A 85 -6.98 0.79 12.84
CA ALA A 85 -5.87 1.74 12.85
C ALA A 85 -5.19 1.90 11.47
N GLY A 86 -5.70 1.26 10.41
CA GLY A 86 -5.14 1.35 9.05
C GLY A 86 -3.80 0.64 8.89
N ARG A 87 -3.57 -0.42 9.68
CA ARG A 87 -2.30 -1.17 9.71
C ARG A 87 -2.54 -2.66 9.76
N VAL A 88 -1.68 -3.41 9.09
CA VAL A 88 -1.60 -4.87 9.16
C VAL A 88 -0.56 -5.27 10.20
N THR A 89 -0.93 -6.18 11.09
CA THR A 89 -0.06 -6.74 12.13
C THR A 89 0.44 -8.14 11.78
N ALA A 90 1.35 -8.70 12.58
CA ALA A 90 1.83 -10.07 12.39
C ALA A 90 0.68 -11.11 12.54
N GLU A 91 -0.27 -10.88 13.43
CA GLU A 91 -1.44 -11.76 13.59
C GLU A 91 -2.37 -11.70 12.38
N ASP A 92 -2.53 -10.52 11.78
CA ASP A 92 -3.30 -10.34 10.55
C ASP A 92 -2.65 -11.08 9.38
N VAL A 93 -1.32 -11.03 9.26
CA VAL A 93 -0.56 -11.82 8.26
C VAL A 93 -0.74 -13.33 8.51
N LYS A 94 -0.66 -13.79 9.77
CA LYS A 94 -0.92 -15.20 10.09
C LYS A 94 -2.34 -15.62 9.72
N ARG A 95 -3.34 -14.75 9.91
CA ARG A 95 -4.72 -15.00 9.46
C ARG A 95 -4.79 -15.10 7.93
N ALA A 96 -4.17 -14.17 7.20
CA ALA A 96 -4.14 -14.19 5.75
C ALA A 96 -3.47 -15.45 5.18
N ARG A 97 -2.34 -15.89 5.78
CA ARG A 97 -1.70 -17.16 5.41
C ARG A 97 -2.61 -18.35 5.65
N ARG A 98 -3.27 -18.42 6.81
CA ARG A 98 -4.21 -19.51 7.13
C ARG A 98 -5.36 -19.59 6.13
N ASP A 99 -5.95 -18.45 5.76
CA ASP A 99 -7.04 -18.41 4.77
C ASP A 99 -6.54 -18.84 3.38
N LYS A 100 -5.34 -18.39 2.97
CA LYS A 100 -4.69 -18.85 1.74
C LYS A 100 -4.51 -20.36 1.73
N TYR A 101 -3.93 -20.94 2.78
CA TYR A 101 -3.74 -22.39 2.89
C TYR A 101 -5.06 -23.18 2.87
N ALA A 102 -6.11 -22.61 3.45
CA ALA A 102 -7.46 -23.19 3.42
C ALA A 102 -8.19 -22.99 2.09
N GLY A 103 -7.58 -22.34 1.09
CA GLY A 103 -8.21 -22.03 -0.20
C GLY A 103 -9.41 -21.11 -0.08
N ARG A 104 -9.51 -20.32 1.00
CA ARG A 104 -10.64 -19.41 1.23
C ARG A 104 -10.50 -18.18 0.36
N SER A 105 -11.64 -17.65 -0.08
CA SER A 105 -11.69 -16.30 -0.66
C SER A 105 -11.25 -15.26 0.37
N LEU A 106 -10.74 -14.12 -0.10
CA LEU A 106 -10.44 -12.99 0.77
C LEU A 106 -11.68 -12.60 1.60
N PRO A 107 -11.51 -12.21 2.87
CA PRO A 107 -12.62 -11.75 3.68
C PRO A 107 -13.21 -10.49 3.05
N PRO A 108 -14.52 -10.25 3.24
CA PRO A 108 -15.14 -9.02 2.77
C PRO A 108 -14.44 -7.82 3.41
N ALA A 109 -14.23 -6.76 2.62
CA ALA A 109 -13.70 -5.51 3.15
C ALA A 109 -14.64 -4.96 4.23
N ALA A 110 -14.07 -4.37 5.28
CA ALA A 110 -14.86 -3.71 6.31
C ALA A 110 -15.70 -2.58 5.69
N PRO A 111 -16.98 -2.42 6.07
CA PRO A 111 -17.81 -1.35 5.57
C PRO A 111 -17.20 0.01 5.97
N ALA A 112 -17.23 0.98 5.05
CA ALA A 112 -16.78 2.34 5.34
C ALA A 112 -17.65 2.93 6.46
N GLU A 113 -17.04 3.52 7.48
CA GLU A 113 -17.79 4.23 8.51
C GLU A 113 -18.53 5.41 7.86
N PRO A 114 -19.85 5.56 8.13
CA PRO A 114 -20.62 6.67 7.56
C PRO A 114 -20.04 8.01 8.05
N MET A 115 -19.83 8.94 7.12
CA MET A 115 -19.30 10.26 7.44
C MET A 115 -20.22 10.97 8.43
N ARG A 116 -19.72 11.22 9.64
CA ARG A 116 -20.43 12.02 10.64
C ARG A 116 -20.04 13.47 10.48
N PHE A 117 -21.03 14.34 10.28
CA PHE A 117 -20.83 15.78 10.35
C PHE A 117 -20.28 16.13 11.73
N LYS A 118 -19.06 16.67 11.79
CA LYS A 118 -18.46 17.17 13.02
C LYS A 118 -18.55 18.70 12.99
N PRO A 119 -19.48 19.32 13.74
CA PRO A 119 -19.59 20.77 13.81
C PRO A 119 -18.25 21.37 14.22
N ARG A 120 -17.81 22.42 13.51
CA ARG A 120 -16.68 23.22 13.96
C ARG A 120 -17.06 23.85 15.30
N ARG A 121 -16.22 23.70 16.33
CA ARG A 121 -16.41 24.36 17.63
C ARG A 121 -16.68 25.85 17.39
N LYS A 122 -17.78 26.39 17.92
CA LYS A 122 -17.95 27.84 18.04
C LYS A 122 -16.92 28.32 19.07
N SER A 123 -16.09 29.28 18.70
CA SER A 123 -15.36 30.11 19.66
C SER A 123 -16.38 30.76 20.58
N ASN A 124 -16.22 30.64 21.90
CA ASN A 124 -16.95 31.49 22.83
C ASN A 124 -16.54 32.95 22.59
N PRO A 125 -17.48 33.86 22.30
CA PRO A 125 -17.27 35.27 22.58
C PRO A 125 -17.96 35.60 23.90
N SER A 126 -17.18 35.83 24.95
CA SER A 126 -17.43 36.77 26.05
C SER A 126 -16.27 36.68 27.02
#